data_AF-A0A9X5EH63-F1
#
_entry.id   AF-A0A9X5EH63-F1
#
_cell.length_a   1.000
_cell.length_b   1.000
_cell.length_c   1.000
_cell.angle_alpha   90.00
_cell.angle_beta   90.00
_cell.angle_gamma   90.00
#
_symmetry.space_group_name_H-M   'P 1'
#
loop_
_entity.id
_entity.type
_entity.pdbx_description
1 polymer ?
#
loop_
_entity_poly.entity_id
_entity_poly.type
_entity_poly.pdbx_seq_one_letter_code
_entity_poly.pdbx_strand_id
1 'polypeptide(L)'
;MSNIIDFLARMGASATMRTSGKADLANELTACDVEPTLAAAILAGDDATLRDRLAPGKFFGIQLDQEEPEEQEDGDEESSVRFAQRRA
;
A
#
# COMPACT_ATOMS: atom_id res chain seq x y z
N MET A 1 19.05 8.64 9.32
CA MET A 1 18.37 8.50 8.02
C MET A 1 17.40 7.33 8.17
N SER A 2 16.24 7.36 7.50
CA SER A 2 15.04 6.65 7.99
C SER A 2 15.12 5.13 7.81
N ASN A 3 15.43 4.42 8.91
CA ASN A 3 15.47 2.96 9.05
C ASN A 3 14.23 2.23 8.47
N ILE A 4 13.08 2.92 8.43
CA ILE A 4 11.84 2.37 7.86
C ILE A 4 11.85 2.32 6.32
N ILE A 5 12.49 3.29 5.66
CA ILE A 5 12.55 3.33 4.19
C ILE A 5 13.46 2.22 3.69
N ASP A 6 14.58 1.97 4.39
CA ASP A 6 15.51 0.89 4.06
C ASP A 6 14.85 -0.49 4.23
N PHE A 7 14.06 -0.66 5.30
CA PHE A 7 13.23 -1.85 5.48
C PHE A 7 12.23 -2.04 4.33
N LEU A 8 11.48 -1.01 3.95
CA LEU A 8 10.52 -1.07 2.85
C LEU A 8 11.19 -1.35 1.50
N ALA A 9 12.37 -0.78 1.25
CA ALA A 9 13.15 -1.04 0.05
C ALA A 9 13.59 -2.51 -0.04
N ARG A 10 14.06 -3.10 1.07
CA ARG A 10 14.42 -4.53 1.13
C ARG A 10 13.22 -5.44 0.95
N MET A 11 12.10 -5.14 1.60
CA MET A 11 10.86 -5.89 1.44
C MET A 11 10.34 -5.80 0.00
N GLY A 12 10.43 -4.64 -0.63
CA GLY A 12 10.06 -4.43 -2.03
C GLY A 12 10.92 -5.23 -3.01
N ALA A 13 12.22 -5.37 -2.74
CA ALA A 13 13.16 -6.12 -3.56
C ALA A 13 13.07 -7.65 -3.36
N SER A 14 12.60 -8.12 -2.21
CA SER A 14 12.53 -9.54 -1.88
C SER A 14 11.12 -10.11 -2.04
N ALA A 15 10.91 -10.94 -3.07
CA ALA A 15 9.62 -11.57 -3.32
C ALA A 15 9.18 -12.51 -2.19
N THR A 16 10.14 -13.18 -1.53
CA THR A 16 9.88 -14.11 -0.42
C THR A 16 9.45 -13.39 0.85
N MET A 17 9.91 -12.15 1.05
CA MET A 17 9.51 -11.35 2.21
C MET A 17 8.03 -10.99 2.20
N ARG A 18 7.42 -10.81 1.02
CA ARG A 18 5.99 -10.44 0.93
C ARG A 18 5.05 -11.52 1.47
N THR A 19 5.49 -12.76 1.48
CA THR A 19 4.73 -13.92 1.97
C THR A 19 5.33 -14.51 3.25
N SER A 20 6.36 -13.88 3.80
CA SER A 20 7.07 -14.37 4.98
C SER A 20 6.24 -14.20 6.26
N GLY A 21 6.50 -15.04 7.25
CA GLY A 21 5.77 -14.99 8.52
C GLY A 21 6.20 -13.82 9.40
N LYS A 22 5.42 -13.54 10.46
CA LYS A 22 5.72 -12.45 11.41
C LYS A 22 7.12 -12.56 12.05
N ALA A 23 7.64 -13.78 12.24
CA ALA A 23 8.97 -13.99 12.82
C ALA A 23 10.10 -13.50 11.89
N ASP A 24 10.02 -13.83 10.59
CA ASP A 24 10.99 -13.37 9.60
C ASP A 24 10.92 -11.86 9.42
N LEU A 25 9.69 -11.31 9.43
CA LEU A 25 9.45 -9.88 9.38
C LEU A 25 10.08 -9.15 10.59
N ALA A 26 9.98 -9.72 11.79
CA ALA A 26 10.59 -9.17 13.01
C ALA A 26 12.12 -9.16 12.95
N ASN A 27 12.73 -10.20 12.38
CA ASN A 27 14.18 -10.27 12.18
C ASN A 27 14.67 -9.16 11.24
N GLU A 28 13.93 -8.91 10.16
CA GLU A 28 14.29 -7.88 9.18
C GLU A 28 14.08 -6.46 9.70
N LEU A 29 13.02 -6.24 10.48
CA LEU A 29 12.83 -4.98 11.22
C LEU A 29 14.00 -4.69 12.16
N THR A 30 14.51 -5.73 12.84
CA THR A 30 15.69 -5.62 13.71
C THR A 30 16.95 -5.37 12.91
N ALA A 31 17.14 -6.06 11.77
CA ALA A 31 18.30 -5.90 10.90
C ALA A 31 18.39 -4.51 10.27
N CYS A 32 17.25 -3.85 10.07
CA CYS A 32 17.16 -2.48 9.57
C CYS A 32 17.17 -1.42 10.68
N ASP A 33 17.37 -1.81 11.95
CA ASP A 33 17.38 -0.91 13.11
C ASP A 33 16.08 -0.09 13.26
N VAL A 34 14.93 -0.69 12.90
CA VAL A 34 13.63 -0.01 13.03
C VAL A 34 13.33 0.20 14.51
N GLU A 35 12.88 1.41 14.84
CA GLU A 35 12.54 1.80 16.21
C GLU A 35 11.52 0.80 16.84
N PRO A 36 11.73 0.35 18.09
CA PRO A 36 10.97 -0.77 18.66
C PRO A 36 9.45 -0.58 18.69
N THR A 37 8.97 0.63 18.99
CA THR A 37 7.51 0.88 19.03
C THR A 37 6.90 0.88 17.64
N LEU A 38 7.63 1.38 16.64
CA LEU A 38 7.23 1.31 15.23
C LEU A 38 7.27 -0.13 14.70
N ALA A 39 8.29 -0.91 15.04
CA ALA A 39 8.37 -2.33 14.69
C ALA A 39 7.20 -3.13 15.28
N ALA A 40 6.82 -2.87 16.54
CA ALA A 40 5.66 -3.48 17.18
C ALA A 40 4.35 -3.13 16.45
N ALA A 41 4.17 -1.86 16.06
CA ALA A 41 3.01 -1.43 15.29
C ALA A 41 2.91 -2.11 13.92
N ILE A 42 4.03 -2.28 13.21
CA ILE A 42 4.09 -3.02 11.94
C ILE A 42 3.67 -4.48 12.13
N LEU A 43 4.22 -5.17 13.14
CA LEU A 43 3.90 -6.58 13.41
C LEU A 43 2.44 -6.79 13.87
N ALA A 44 1.86 -5.78 14.51
CA ALA A 44 0.46 -5.77 14.93
C ALA A 44 -0.51 -5.42 13.79
N GLY A 45 -0.04 -4.79 12.71
CA GLY A 45 -0.91 -4.18 11.69
C GLY A 45 -1.68 -2.97 12.25
N ASP A 46 -1.08 -2.24 13.20
CA ASP A 46 -1.72 -1.11 13.87
C ASP A 46 -1.58 0.17 13.02
N ASP A 47 -2.47 0.30 12.04
CA ASP A 47 -2.52 1.44 11.13
C ASP A 47 -2.67 2.79 11.84
N ALA A 48 -3.35 2.83 13.00
CA ALA A 48 -3.57 4.06 13.73
C ALA A 48 -2.25 4.57 14.32
N THR A 49 -1.51 3.70 15.01
CA THR A 49 -0.18 4.03 15.54
C THR A 49 0.81 4.36 14.44
N LEU A 50 0.78 3.63 13.32
CA LEU A 50 1.65 3.89 12.17
C LEU A 50 1.38 5.27 11.55
N ARG A 51 0.11 5.65 11.35
CA ARG A 51 -0.24 6.98 10.82
C ARG A 51 0.22 8.10 11.75
N ASP A 52 -0.04 7.98 13.05
CA ASP A 52 0.33 9.01 14.03
C ASP A 52 1.84 9.24 14.08
N ARG A 53 2.64 8.15 14.02
CA ARG A 53 4.10 8.22 14.11
C ARG A 53 4.80 8.61 12.81
N LEU A 54 4.36 8.06 11.68
CA LEU A 54 5.06 8.23 10.39
C LEU A 54 4.61 9.45 9.60
N ALA A 55 3.33 9.79 9.70
CA ALA A 55 2.75 10.86 8.91
C ALA A 55 1.66 11.59 9.73
N PRO A 56 2.05 12.33 10.77
CA PRO A 56 1.08 13.06 11.59
C PRO A 56 0.31 14.07 10.72
N GLY A 57 -1.02 13.97 10.71
CA GLY A 57 -1.87 14.82 9.88
C GLY A 57 -3.30 14.32 9.72
N LYS A 58 -4.14 15.12 9.08
CA LYS A 58 -5.49 14.71 8.66
C LYS A 58 -5.42 14.11 7.26
N PHE A 59 -5.89 12.87 7.13
CA PHE A 59 -6.03 12.18 5.86
C PHE A 59 -7.50 12.12 5.47
N PHE A 60 -7.78 12.39 4.19
CA PHE A 60 -9.11 12.25 3.61
C PHE A 60 -9.04 11.14 2.56
N GLY A 61 -9.92 10.14 2.68
CA GLY A 61 -10.10 9.11 1.68
C GLY A 61 -11.46 9.30 1.01
N ILE A 62 -11.51 9.14 -0.30
CA ILE A 62 -12.77 9.01 -1.04
C ILE A 62 -12.87 7.53 -1.40
N GLN A 63 -13.87 6.85 -0.86
CA GLN A 63 -14.22 5.52 -1.29
C GLN A 63 -15.17 5.69 -2.48
N LEU A 64 -14.68 5.37 -3.67
CA LEU A 64 -15.53 5.29 -4.86
C LEU A 64 -16.36 4.02 -4.74
N ASP A 65 -17.66 4.13 -4.96
CA ASP A 65 -18.52 2.97 -5.12
C ASP A 65 -17.97 2.16 -6.29
N GLN A 66 -17.66 0.88 -6.05
CA GLN A 66 -17.39 -0.03 -7.14
C GLN A 66 -18.71 -0.26 -7.86
N GLU A 67 -18.93 0.41 -8.98
CA GLU A 67 -19.90 -0.06 -9.96
C GLU A 67 -19.53 -1.52 -10.28
N GLU A 68 -20.47 -2.45 -10.08
CA GLU A 68 -20.27 -3.84 -10.48
C GLU A 68 -19.84 -3.83 -11.95
N PRO A 69 -18.78 -4.57 -12.32
CA PRO A 69 -18.36 -4.63 -13.71
C PRO A 69 -19.53 -5.18 -14.52
N GLU A 70 -20.15 -4.31 -15.33
CA GLU A 70 -21.10 -4.75 -16.34
C GLU A 70 -20.40 -5.80 -17.20
N GLU A 71 -20.99 -6.99 -17.29
CA GLU A 71 -20.50 -8.06 -18.16
C GLU A 71 -20.38 -7.49 -19.59
N GLN A 72 -19.16 -7.25 -20.03
CA GLN A 72 -18.88 -6.87 -21.42
C GLN A 72 -19.21 -8.08 -22.29
N GLU A 73 -20.40 -8.07 -22.87
CA GLU A 73 -20.73 -8.91 -24.02
C GLU A 73 -19.76 -8.52 -25.14
N ASP A 74 -18.92 -9.48 -25.53
CA ASP A 74 -17.87 -9.36 -26.54
C ASP A 74 -18.51 -9.13 -27.92
N GLY A 75 -18.78 -7.86 -28.22
CA GLY A 75 -19.29 -7.36 -29.49
C GLY A 75 -18.20 -6.59 -30.22
N ASP A 76 -17.43 -7.33 -31.02
CA ASP A 76 -16.48 -6.83 -32.02
C ASP A 76 -17.10 -5.71 -32.88
N GLU A 77 -16.53 -4.49 -32.85
CA GLU A 77 -16.21 -3.66 -34.03
C GLU A 77 -15.79 -2.22 -33.65
N GLU A 78 -14.56 -1.89 -34.03
CA GLU A 78 -13.99 -0.56 -34.30
C GLU A 78 -13.90 0.51 -33.19
N SER A 79 -12.70 0.56 -32.60
CA SER A 79 -12.00 1.73 -32.05
C SER A 79 -12.57 3.09 -32.48
N SER A 80 -13.39 3.69 -31.62
CA SER A 80 -13.65 5.14 -31.62
C SER A 80 -13.40 5.70 -30.23
N VAL A 81 -12.12 5.98 -29.93
CA VAL A 81 -11.73 6.77 -28.76
C VAL A 81 -12.30 8.18 -28.93
N ARG A 82 -13.45 8.46 -28.32
CA ARG A 82 -13.98 9.82 -28.18
C ARG A 82 -13.68 10.33 -26.78
N PHE A 83 -12.61 11.11 -26.68
CA PHE A 83 -12.34 11.95 -25.51
C PHE A 83 -13.53 12.88 -25.27
N ALA A 84 -14.30 12.62 -24.21
CA ALA A 84 -15.36 13.51 -23.76
C ALA A 84 -14.73 14.74 -23.09
N GLN A 85 -14.61 15.81 -23.88
CA GLN A 85 -14.22 17.15 -23.45
C GLN A 85 -15.27 17.69 -22.45
N ARG A 86 -14.89 17.88 -21.18
CA ARG A 86 -15.71 18.62 -20.21
C ARG A 86 -15.79 20.08 -20.64
N ARG A 87 -17.00 20.56 -20.95
CA ARG A 87 -17.29 22.00 -21.06
C ARG A 87 -17.49 22.59 -19.66
N ALA A 88 -16.98 23.80 -19.50
CA ALA A 88 -17.19 24.71 -18.37
C ALA A 88 -18.64 25.20 -18.28
#